data_AF-A0A847MLX4-F1
#
_entry.id   AF-A0A847MLX4-F1
#
_cell.length_a   1.000
_cell.length_b   1.000
_cell.length_c   1.000
_cell.angle_alpha   90.00
_cell.angle_beta   90.00
_cell.angle_gamma   90.00
#
_symmetry.space_group_name_H-M   'P 1'
#
loop_
_entity.id
_entity.type
_entity.pdbx_description
1 polymer ?
#
loop_
_entity_poly.entity_id
_entity_poly.type
_entity_poly.pdbx_seq_one_letter_code
_entity_poly.pdbx_strand_id
1 'polypeptide(L)'
;LDAFARFDSVAAAEVVRADRKINKEWRSILRETSSFMIEDPRTITAAIDVMFMARSLERIGDHTKNMAERVIYTVQGEDVRHTGSKNILKVARRDSINVTLEADEEKSED
;
A
#
# COMPACT_ATOMS: atom_id res chain seq x y z
N LEU A 1 -8.48 5.73 6.02
CA LEU A 1 -8.86 6.12 7.40
C LEU A 1 -9.87 5.16 8.00
N ASP A 2 -10.84 4.67 7.22
CA ASP A 2 -11.80 3.65 7.69
C ASP A 2 -11.11 2.40 8.28
N ALA A 3 -10.06 1.89 7.61
CA ALA A 3 -9.26 0.76 8.10
C ALA A 3 -8.66 1.00 9.50
N PHE A 4 -8.25 2.23 9.81
CA PHE A 4 -7.74 2.56 11.14
C PHE A 4 -8.89 2.65 12.17
N ALA A 5 -10.00 3.30 11.81
CA ALA A 5 -11.15 3.45 12.71
C ALA A 5 -11.81 2.11 13.09
N ARG A 6 -11.77 1.13 12.18
CA ARG A 6 -12.35 -0.20 12.36
C ARG A 6 -11.35 -1.27 12.76
N PHE A 7 -10.07 -0.92 12.89
CA PHE A 7 -9.00 -1.90 13.08
C PHE A 7 -9.02 -3.02 12.02
N ASP A 8 -9.34 -2.66 10.77
CA ASP A 8 -9.44 -3.61 9.66
C ASP A 8 -8.06 -3.79 9.00
N SER A 9 -7.37 -4.86 9.40
CA SER A 9 -6.06 -5.24 8.87
C SER A 9 -6.10 -5.65 7.40
N VAL A 10 -7.23 -6.16 6.90
CA VAL A 10 -7.39 -6.58 5.49
C VAL A 10 -7.53 -5.36 4.59
N ALA A 11 -8.35 -4.38 4.99
CA ALA A 11 -8.45 -3.12 4.28
C ALA A 11 -7.11 -2.37 4.27
N ALA A 12 -6.37 -2.38 5.39
CA ALA A 12 -5.02 -1.82 5.45
C ALA A 12 -4.04 -2.54 4.50
N ALA A 13 -4.10 -3.87 4.41
CA ALA A 13 -3.28 -4.64 3.47
C ALA A 13 -3.54 -4.28 2.00
N GLU A 14 -4.79 -4.02 1.62
CA GLU A 14 -5.13 -3.58 0.27
C GLU A 14 -4.59 -2.17 -0.05
N VAL A 15 -4.57 -1.26 0.93
CA VAL A 15 -3.91 0.06 0.78
C VAL A 15 -2.42 -0.10 0.49
N VAL A 16 -1.73 -0.99 1.22
CA VAL A 16 -0.30 -1.26 0.97
C VAL A 16 -0.07 -1.82 -0.43
N ARG A 17 -0.99 -2.65 -0.94
CA ARG A 17 -0.90 -3.17 -2.32
C ARG A 17 -1.14 -2.09 -3.36
N ALA A 18 -2.08 -1.18 -3.12
CA ALA A 18 -2.43 -0.11 -4.06
C ALA A 18 -1.27 0.88 -4.29
N ASP A 19 -0.45 1.16 -3.26
CA ASP A 19 0.71 2.04 -3.36
C ASP A 19 1.71 1.61 -4.45
N ARG A 20 1.86 0.29 -4.68
CA ARG A 20 2.71 -0.23 -5.77
C ARG A 20 2.34 0.31 -7.14
N LYS A 21 1.04 0.54 -7.37
CA LYS A 21 0.55 1.12 -8.62
C LYS A 21 1.01 2.57 -8.72
N ILE A 22 0.87 3.35 -7.66
CA ILE A 22 1.30 4.76 -7.61
C ILE A 22 2.79 4.88 -7.93
N ASN A 23 3.64 4.08 -7.28
CA ASN A 23 5.08 4.09 -7.56
C ASN A 23 5.41 3.67 -9.01
N LYS A 24 4.67 2.71 -9.58
CA LYS A 24 4.81 2.33 -10.99
C LYS A 24 4.45 3.48 -11.92
N GLU A 25 3.34 4.16 -11.68
CA GLU A 25 2.88 5.29 -12.50
C GLU A 25 3.85 6.48 -12.40
N TRP A 26 4.37 6.79 -11.20
CA TRP A 26 5.42 7.79 -11.01
C TRP A 26 6.63 7.52 -11.94
N ARG A 27 7.10 6.27 -12.00
CA ARG A 27 8.20 5.89 -12.89
C ARG A 27 7.82 6.01 -14.36
N SER A 28 6.55 5.81 -14.73
CA SER A 28 6.09 6.02 -16.11
C SER A 28 6.11 7.48 -16.49
N ILE A 29 5.51 8.33 -15.65
CA ILE A 29 5.51 9.78 -15.81
C ILE A 29 6.93 10.28 -15.96
N LEU A 30 7.86 9.85 -15.11
CA LEU A 30 9.26 10.25 -15.19
C LEU A 30 9.89 9.94 -16.56
N ARG A 31 9.62 8.77 -17.14
CA ARG A 31 10.15 8.39 -18.47
C ARG A 31 9.49 9.22 -19.57
N GLU A 32 8.17 9.36 -19.53
CA GLU A 32 7.41 10.10 -20.53
C GLU A 32 7.79 11.59 -20.53
N THR A 33 7.89 12.22 -19.36
CA THR A 33 8.34 13.61 -19.24
C THR A 33 9.78 13.77 -19.71
N SER A 34 10.66 12.80 -19.44
CA SER A 34 12.03 12.84 -19.97
C SER A 34 12.04 12.80 -21.50
N SER A 35 11.20 11.97 -22.12
CA SER A 35 11.05 11.93 -23.58
C SER A 35 10.55 13.27 -24.14
N PHE A 36 9.55 13.91 -23.51
CA PHE A 36 9.07 15.23 -23.94
C PHE A 36 10.16 16.30 -23.87
N MET A 37 11.00 16.27 -22.83
CA MET A 37 12.14 17.19 -22.70
C MET A 37 13.19 17.01 -23.80
N ILE A 38 13.41 15.76 -24.25
CA ILE A 38 14.34 15.44 -25.33
C ILE A 38 13.77 15.84 -26.70
N GLU A 39 12.47 15.61 -26.93
CA GLU A 39 11.80 15.92 -28.19
C GLU A 39 11.69 17.43 -28.43
N ASP A 40 11.35 18.20 -27.39
CA ASP A 40 11.30 19.66 -27.45
C ASP A 40 11.82 20.29 -26.14
N PRO A 41 13.05 20.83 -26.12
CA PRO A 41 13.64 21.47 -24.95
C PRO A 41 12.82 22.64 -24.39
N ARG A 42 11.90 23.24 -25.16
CA ARG A 42 11.02 24.31 -24.66
C ARG A 42 9.99 23.80 -23.66
N THR A 43 9.77 22.48 -23.59
CA THR A 43 8.82 21.86 -22.66
C THR A 43 9.43 21.55 -21.29
N ILE A 44 10.75 21.75 -21.10
CA ILE A 44 11.47 21.36 -19.88
C ILE A 44 10.83 21.89 -18.61
N THR A 45 10.51 23.18 -18.54
CA THR A 45 9.92 23.78 -17.33
C THR A 45 8.58 23.13 -16.99
N ALA A 46 7.69 22.98 -17.95
CA ALA A 46 6.38 22.36 -17.73
C ALA A 46 6.49 20.87 -17.35
N ALA A 47 7.43 20.15 -17.98
CA ALA A 47 7.68 18.74 -17.67
C ALA A 47 8.26 18.55 -16.25
N ILE A 48 9.08 19.49 -15.77
CA ILE A 48 9.57 19.51 -14.38
C ILE A 48 8.41 19.75 -13.40
N ASP A 49 7.49 20.66 -13.69
CA ASP A 49 6.32 20.90 -12.83
C ASP A 49 5.45 19.64 -12.70
N VAL A 50 5.22 18.93 -13.81
CA VAL A 50 4.52 17.64 -13.81
C VAL A 50 5.25 16.60 -12.98
N MET A 51 6.58 16.53 -13.09
CA MET A 51 7.40 15.65 -12.25
C MET A 51 7.25 15.96 -10.76
N PHE A 52 7.25 17.23 -10.36
CA PHE A 52 7.06 17.58 -8.96
C PHE A 52 5.67 17.22 -8.43
N MET A 53 4.62 17.42 -9.23
CA MET A 53 3.26 17.01 -8.88
C MET A 53 3.18 15.49 -8.70
N ALA A 54 3.69 14.72 -9.66
CA ALA A 54 3.65 13.26 -9.61
C ALA A 54 4.52 12.69 -8.46
N ARG A 55 5.68 13.32 -8.16
CA ARG A 55 6.49 12.95 -7.00
C ARG A 55 5.76 13.24 -5.68
N SER A 56 5.05 14.35 -5.60
CA SER A 56 4.26 14.70 -4.41
C SER A 56 3.15 13.67 -4.17
N LEU A 57 2.49 13.20 -5.21
CA LEU A 57 1.50 12.12 -5.14
C LEU A 57 2.10 10.80 -4.67
N GLU A 58 3.28 10.42 -5.19
CA GLU A 58 3.98 9.21 -4.74
C GLU A 58 4.36 9.27 -3.24
N ARG A 59 4.80 10.44 -2.76
CA ARG A 59 5.11 10.63 -1.34
C ARG A 59 3.87 10.52 -0.45
N ILE A 60 2.73 11.04 -0.89
CA ILE A 60 1.44 10.87 -0.19
C ILE A 60 1.05 9.39 -0.15
N GLY A 61 1.24 8.68 -1.26
CA GLY A 61 1.05 7.22 -1.35
C GLY A 61 1.91 6.48 -0.31
N ASP A 62 3.22 6.76 -0.28
CA ASP A 62 4.15 6.11 0.64
C ASP A 62 3.80 6.40 2.11
N HIS A 63 3.42 7.65 2.45
CA HIS A 63 2.94 7.97 3.79
C HIS A 63 1.68 7.18 4.16
N THR A 64 0.74 7.04 3.22
CA THR A 64 -0.49 6.27 3.41
C THR A 64 -0.18 4.78 3.60
N LYS A 65 0.76 4.24 2.83
CA LYS A 65 1.27 2.87 2.98
C LYS A 65 1.87 2.64 4.36
N ASN A 66 2.76 3.54 4.82
CA ASN A 66 3.40 3.44 6.14
C ASN A 66 2.37 3.49 7.28
N MET A 67 1.29 4.28 7.13
CA MET A 67 0.18 4.28 8.09
C MET A 67 -0.59 2.96 8.08
N ALA A 68 -0.85 2.38 6.91
CA ALA A 68 -1.54 1.11 6.78
C ALA A 68 -0.72 -0.07 7.36
N GLU A 69 0.60 -0.08 7.16
CA GLU A 69 1.51 -1.05 7.80
C GLU A 69 1.44 -0.99 9.33
N ARG A 70 1.33 0.22 9.90
CA ARG A 70 1.14 0.41 11.34
C ARG A 70 -0.20 -0.13 11.83
N VAL A 71 -1.29 0.05 11.07
CA VAL A 71 -2.60 -0.56 11.39
C VAL A 71 -2.48 -2.08 11.47
N ILE A 72 -1.85 -2.71 10.47
CA ILE A 72 -1.65 -4.17 10.46
C ILE A 72 -0.85 -4.60 11.69
N TYR A 73 0.23 -3.90 12.01
CA TYR A 73 1.02 -4.18 13.21
C TYR A 73 0.21 -4.04 14.50
N THR A 74 -0.61 -3.00 14.63
CA THR A 74 -1.46 -2.79 15.81
C THR A 74 -2.49 -3.90 15.99
N VAL A 75 -3.04 -4.44 14.90
CA VAL A 75 -4.08 -5.49 14.97
C VAL A 75 -3.46 -6.88 15.13
N GLN A 76 -2.44 -7.21 14.35
CA GLN A 76 -1.89 -8.56 14.25
C GLN A 76 -0.64 -8.79 15.11
N GLY A 77 -0.03 -7.73 15.65
CA GLY A 77 1.22 -7.78 16.41
C GLY A 77 2.47 -8.10 15.59
N GLU A 78 2.34 -8.31 14.28
CA GLU A 78 3.41 -8.73 13.38
C GLU A 78 3.89 -7.58 12.48
N ASP A 79 5.21 -7.40 12.38
CA ASP A 79 5.79 -6.35 11.54
C ASP A 79 5.81 -6.76 10.07
N VAL A 80 5.05 -6.02 9.25
CA VAL A 80 4.89 -6.33 7.83
C VAL A 80 5.71 -5.46 6.87
N ARG A 81 6.58 -4.57 7.39
CA ARG A 81 7.33 -3.59 6.59
C ARG A 81 8.32 -4.22 5.59
N HIS A 82 8.75 -5.45 5.84
CA HIS A 82 9.73 -6.16 4.99
C HIS A 82 9.17 -7.45 4.38
N THR A 83 7.91 -7.78 4.65
CA THR A 83 7.24 -8.90 4.02
C THR A 83 6.75 -8.48 2.64
N GLY A 84 7.13 -9.24 1.60
CA GLY A 84 6.64 -8.99 0.26
C GLY A 84 5.11 -8.96 0.23
N SER A 85 4.48 -8.14 -0.63
CA SER A 85 3.03 -7.85 -0.53
C SER A 85 2.09 -9.05 -0.69
N LYS A 86 2.57 -10.22 -1.15
CA LYS A 86 1.80 -11.46 -1.08
C LYS A 86 1.64 -11.98 0.37
N ASN A 87 2.65 -11.77 1.21
CA ASN A 87 2.64 -12.17 2.61
C ASN A 87 1.82 -11.21 3.48
N ILE A 88 1.76 -9.92 3.13
CA ILE A 88 0.95 -8.92 3.86
C ILE A 88 -0.52 -9.31 4.01
N LEU A 89 -1.14 -9.83 2.94
CA LEU A 89 -2.53 -10.28 3.01
C LEU A 89 -2.72 -11.54 3.84
N LYS A 90 -1.71 -12.42 3.85
CA LYS A 90 -1.73 -13.62 4.68
C LYS A 90 -1.69 -13.25 6.15
N VAL A 91 -0.80 -12.32 6.52
CA VAL A 91 -0.69 -11.80 7.90
C VAL A 91 -1.98 -11.09 8.30
N ALA A 92 -2.54 -10.24 7.44
CA ALA A 92 -3.79 -9.54 7.73
C ALA A 92 -5.00 -10.46 7.97
N ARG A 93 -5.01 -11.67 7.39
CA ARG A 93 -6.13 -12.64 7.55
C ARG A 93 -5.92 -13.65 8.69
N ARG A 94 -4.84 -13.53 9.48
CA ARG A 94 -4.50 -14.53 10.49
C ARG A 94 -5.57 -14.67 11.58
N ASP A 95 -6.15 -13.55 12.02
CA ASP A 95 -7.26 -13.58 13.00
C ASP A 95 -8.50 -14.31 12.46
N SER A 96 -8.83 -14.20 11.17
CA SER A 96 -9.96 -14.94 10.57
C SER A 96 -9.73 -16.45 10.59
N ILE A 97 -8.48 -16.89 10.47
CA ILE A 97 -8.10 -18.30 10.52
C ILE A 97 -8.19 -18.81 11.96
N ASN A 98 -7.67 -18.07 12.93
CA ASN A 98 -7.73 -18.46 14.34
C ASN A 98 -9.18 -18.54 14.86
N VAL A 99 -10.04 -17.57 14.51
CA VAL A 99 -11.47 -17.60 14.89
C VAL A 99 -12.20 -18.81 14.29
N THR A 100 -11.82 -19.26 13.08
CA THR A 100 -12.44 -20.45 12.47
C THR A 100 -11.98 -21.73 13.16
N LEU A 101 -10.71 -21.80 13.58
CA LEU A 101 -10.17 -22.95 14.32
C LEU A 101 -10.77 -23.06 15.73
N GLU A 102 -10.94 -21.94 16.44
CA GLU A 102 -11.60 -21.91 17.76
C GLU A 102 -13.09 -22.31 17.64
N ALA A 103 -13.78 -21.87 16.58
CA ALA A 103 -15.19 -22.22 16.35
C ALA A 103 -15.41 -23.69 15.93
N ASP A 104 -14.41 -24.32 15.30
CA ASP A 104 -14.43 -25.74 14.95
C ASP A 104 -14.05 -26.64 16.16
N GLU A 105 -13.21 -26.16 17.07
CA GLU A 105 -12.90 -26.85 18.35
C GLU A 105 -14.12 -26.87 19.29
N GLU A 106 -14.83 -25.75 19.47
CA GLU A 106 -16.05 -25.68 20.29
C GLU A 106 -17.19 -26.59 19.78
N LYS A 107 -17.24 -26.92 18.48
CA LYS A 107 -18.23 -27.84 17.90
C LYS A 107 -17.88 -29.32 18.05
N SER A 108 -16.68 -29.65 18.52
CA SER A 108 -16.21 -31.02 18.68
C SER A 108 -16.31 -31.53 20.12
N GLU A 109 -16.69 -30.65 21.07
CA GLU A 109 -16.89 -30.98 22.49
C GLU A 109 -18.38 -31.22 22.87
N ASP A 110 -19.32 -31.03 21.93
CA ASP A 110 -20.76 -31.39 22.03
C ASP A 110 -21.10 -32.63 21.17
#